data_AF-A0A1P8BEB4-F1
#
_entry.id   AF-A0A1P8BEB4-F1
#
_cell.length_a   1.000
_cell.length_b   1.000
_cell.length_c   1.000
_cell.angle_alpha   90.00
_cell.angle_beta   90.00
_cell.angle_gamma   90.00
#
_symmetry.space_group_name_H-M   'P 1'
#
loop_
_entity.id
_entity.type
_entity.pdbx_description
1 polymer ?
#
loop_
_entity_poly.entity_id
_entity_poly.type
_entity_poly.pdbx_seq_one_letter_code
_entity_poly.pdbx_strand_id
1 'polypeptide(L)'
;MWPLCFLLNKLLRVEERNQGILDGNGDSTFPKYCLFDDPLVSDGKYRDAGLPSSSHMDVPHVHQLASWDCGLACVLMVLRASGIASCTLEDLAEICSTNSIWTVDLAYLLQKFCVEFSYYTITFGANPNYSIEEFYKEQLPEDLVRVDLLFRKAHESGIIIQCRSVSIHEISCLLLSGNYIAIALVDQDKLRSLISFVLLLIYSL
;
A
#
# COMPACT_ATOMS: atom_id res chain seq x y z
N MET A 1 -16.85 24.10 16.71
CA MET A 1 -15.66 23.96 15.84
C MET A 1 -15.85 22.71 15.00
N TRP A 2 -16.17 22.84 13.72
CA TRP A 2 -16.40 21.70 12.82
C TRP A 2 -15.07 21.21 12.23
N PRO A 3 -14.80 19.89 12.19
CA PRO A 3 -13.59 19.35 11.57
C PRO A 3 -13.64 19.49 10.04
N LEU A 4 -12.53 19.93 9.46
CA LEU A 4 -12.31 20.17 8.03
C LEU A 4 -12.57 18.95 7.10
N CYS A 5 -12.76 17.75 7.65
CA CYS A 5 -13.01 16.52 6.88
C CYS A 5 -14.36 16.51 6.13
N PHE A 6 -15.36 17.27 6.60
CA PHE A 6 -16.67 17.33 5.93
C PHE A 6 -16.71 18.23 4.69
N LEU A 7 -15.73 19.14 4.52
CA LEU A 7 -15.72 20.10 3.41
C LEU A 7 -15.11 19.52 2.12
N LEU A 8 -14.16 18.59 2.23
CA LEU A 8 -13.52 17.98 1.06
C LEU A 8 -14.47 17.05 0.28
N ASN A 9 -15.40 16.38 0.97
CA ASN A 9 -16.38 15.50 0.35
C ASN A 9 -17.44 16.24 -0.48
N LYS A 10 -17.62 17.56 -0.24
CA LYS A 10 -18.58 18.38 -1.00
C LYS A 10 -17.93 19.03 -2.22
N LEU A 11 -16.62 19.27 -2.19
CA LEU A 11 -15.87 19.78 -3.35
C LEU A 11 -15.69 18.70 -4.42
N LEU A 12 -15.32 17.47 -4.02
CA LEU A 12 -15.17 16.35 -4.95
C LEU A 12 -16.51 15.96 -5.62
N ARG A 13 -17.64 16.08 -4.91
CA ARG A 13 -18.99 15.80 -5.46
C ARG A 13 -19.54 16.89 -6.39
N VAL A 14 -18.90 18.06 -6.46
CA VAL A 14 -19.28 19.16 -7.38
C VAL A 14 -18.47 19.08 -8.67
N GLU A 15 -17.22 18.59 -8.63
CA GLU A 15 -16.44 18.32 -9.84
C GLU A 15 -17.01 17.17 -10.68
N GLU A 16 -17.48 16.08 -10.05
CA GLU A 16 -18.05 14.93 -10.78
C GLU A 16 -19.40 15.22 -11.45
N ARG A 17 -20.08 16.33 -11.11
CA ARG A 17 -21.41 16.67 -11.65
C ARG A 17 -21.40 17.67 -12.81
N ASN A 18 -20.24 18.23 -13.18
CA ASN A 18 -20.14 19.25 -14.22
C ASN A 18 -19.47 18.78 -15.52
N GLN A 19 -19.12 17.49 -15.68
CA GLN A 19 -18.67 16.97 -16.97
C GLN A 19 -19.85 16.41 -17.78
N GLY A 20 -20.76 17.31 -18.18
CA GLY A 20 -21.86 17.03 -19.09
C GLY A 20 -21.95 18.10 -20.16
N ILE A 21 -21.44 17.76 -21.36
CA ILE A 21 -21.76 18.35 -22.67
C ILE A 21 -21.38 19.84 -22.87
N LEU A 22 -20.37 20.10 -23.72
CA LEU A 22 -20.50 21.07 -24.82
C LEU A 22 -19.38 20.89 -25.86
N ASP A 23 -19.77 20.90 -27.13
CA ASP A 23 -18.92 20.94 -28.33
C ASP A 23 -18.10 22.24 -28.45
N GLY A 24 -16.98 22.15 -29.18
CA GLY A 24 -16.51 23.25 -30.03
C GLY A 24 -15.22 23.99 -29.63
N ASN A 25 -14.16 23.69 -30.38
CA ASN A 25 -13.14 24.60 -30.96
C ASN A 25 -12.56 25.75 -30.10
N GLY A 26 -11.24 25.73 -29.85
CA GLY A 26 -10.48 26.94 -29.52
C GLY A 26 -9.30 26.74 -28.56
N ASP A 27 -8.10 26.85 -29.14
CA ASP A 27 -6.80 27.24 -28.56
C ASP A 27 -6.79 27.82 -27.11
N SER A 28 -6.05 27.17 -26.20
CA SER A 28 -5.12 27.79 -25.23
C SER A 28 -4.59 26.81 -24.16
N THR A 29 -3.28 26.57 -24.23
CA THR A 29 -2.30 26.29 -23.16
C THR A 29 -2.75 25.53 -21.89
N PHE A 30 -2.55 24.21 -21.87
CA PHE A 30 -2.52 23.38 -20.64
C PHE A 30 -1.07 23.15 -20.16
N PRO A 31 -0.80 23.09 -18.84
CA PRO A 31 0.54 22.85 -18.32
C PRO A 31 0.97 21.39 -18.52
N LYS A 32 2.20 21.20 -19.00
CA LYS A 32 2.92 19.93 -19.14
C LYS A 32 2.88 19.10 -17.84
N TYR A 33 2.12 18.01 -17.85
CA TYR A 33 2.40 16.84 -17.03
C TYR A 33 3.47 15.99 -17.73
N CYS A 34 4.35 15.39 -16.93
CA CYS A 34 5.62 14.77 -17.33
C CYS A 34 5.47 13.82 -18.52
N LEU A 35 5.98 14.27 -19.67
CA LEU A 35 6.26 13.42 -20.82
C LEU A 35 7.46 12.55 -20.43
N PHE A 36 7.25 11.24 -20.23
CA PHE A 36 8.37 10.31 -20.39
C PHE A 36 8.69 10.30 -21.88
N ASP A 37 9.92 10.70 -22.21
CA ASP A 37 10.44 10.62 -23.58
C ASP A 37 10.34 9.17 -24.04
N ASP A 38 9.49 8.93 -25.05
CA ASP A 38 9.41 7.67 -25.78
C ASP A 38 10.67 7.52 -26.64
N PRO A 39 11.59 6.57 -26.37
CA PRO A 39 12.81 6.45 -27.15
C PRO A 39 12.61 5.77 -28.52
N LEU A 40 11.37 5.48 -28.95
CA LEU A 40 11.11 4.63 -30.11
C LEU A 40 10.63 5.36 -31.36
N VAL A 41 11.26 6.49 -31.72
CA VAL A 41 11.24 6.96 -33.12
C VAL A 41 12.62 7.47 -33.52
N SER A 42 13.50 6.55 -33.92
CA SER A 42 14.59 6.87 -34.84
C SER A 42 14.92 5.66 -35.70
N ASP A 43 14.48 5.76 -36.94
CA ASP A 43 15.12 5.23 -38.13
C ASP A 43 15.53 3.74 -38.13
N GLY A 44 14.58 2.87 -38.49
CA GLY A 44 14.80 1.89 -39.57
C GLY A 44 15.87 0.80 -39.42
N LYS A 45 16.42 0.50 -38.24
CA LYS A 45 17.29 -0.68 -38.03
C LYS A 45 17.11 -1.30 -36.63
N TYR A 46 16.28 -2.34 -36.55
CA TYR A 46 16.24 -3.22 -35.38
C TYR A 46 17.58 -3.97 -35.25
N ARG A 47 18.44 -3.49 -34.35
CA ARG A 47 19.41 -4.39 -33.69
C ARG A 47 18.67 -4.93 -32.47
N ASP A 48 18.50 -6.24 -32.45
CA ASP A 48 18.07 -7.02 -31.29
C ASP A 48 19.10 -6.87 -30.17
N ALA A 49 19.03 -5.76 -29.45
CA ALA A 49 19.64 -5.62 -28.15
C ALA A 49 18.64 -6.21 -27.18
N GLY A 50 18.79 -7.51 -26.91
CA GLY A 50 17.91 -8.28 -26.04
C GLY A 50 17.52 -7.47 -24.81
N LEU A 51 16.23 -7.23 -24.68
CA LEU A 51 15.64 -6.62 -23.49
C LEU A 51 16.15 -7.41 -22.28
N PRO A 52 16.61 -6.75 -21.19
CA PRO A 52 16.91 -7.46 -19.96
C PRO A 52 15.66 -8.24 -19.59
N SER A 53 15.79 -9.56 -19.44
CA SER A 53 14.70 -10.40 -18.96
C SER A 53 14.16 -9.73 -17.70
N SER A 54 12.90 -9.30 -17.71
CA SER A 54 12.22 -8.83 -16.52
C SER A 54 12.32 -9.95 -15.49
N SER A 55 13.22 -9.82 -14.52
CA SER A 55 13.34 -10.76 -13.43
C SER A 55 12.11 -10.54 -12.57
N HIS A 56 11.01 -11.19 -12.94
CA HIS A 56 9.80 -11.19 -12.14
C HIS A 56 10.18 -11.78 -10.78
N MET A 57 10.02 -11.00 -9.72
CA MET A 57 10.34 -11.46 -8.38
C MET A 57 9.38 -12.60 -8.03
N ASP A 58 9.97 -13.77 -7.77
CA ASP A 58 9.20 -14.91 -7.29
C ASP A 58 8.94 -14.71 -5.79
N VAL A 59 7.68 -14.46 -5.44
CA VAL A 59 7.25 -14.27 -4.07
C VAL A 59 6.68 -15.61 -3.58
N PRO A 60 7.40 -16.36 -2.73
CA PRO A 60 6.96 -17.67 -2.31
C PRO A 60 5.71 -17.53 -1.44
N HIS A 61 4.70 -18.34 -1.71
CA HIS A 61 3.49 -18.35 -0.89
C HIS A 61 3.74 -18.97 0.49
N VAL A 62 3.27 -18.30 1.54
CA VAL A 62 3.30 -18.78 2.92
C VAL A 62 1.88 -18.88 3.43
N HIS A 63 1.48 -20.07 3.88
CA HIS A 63 0.20 -20.25 4.55
C HIS A 63 0.28 -19.72 5.98
N GLN A 64 -0.71 -18.90 6.34
CA GLN A 64 -0.96 -18.54 7.74
C GLN A 64 -1.27 -19.80 8.57
N LEU A 65 -0.91 -19.80 9.85
CA LEU A 65 -1.08 -20.95 10.75
C LEU A 65 -2.25 -20.75 11.74
N ALA A 66 -2.73 -19.53 11.91
CA ALA A 66 -3.83 -19.17 12.77
C ALA A 66 -4.83 -18.24 12.06
N SER A 67 -5.90 -17.83 12.72
CA SER A 67 -6.88 -16.89 12.14
C SER A 67 -6.41 -15.44 12.10
N TRP A 68 -5.31 -15.12 12.79
CA TRP A 68 -4.88 -13.75 13.07
C TRP A 68 -3.53 -13.38 12.45
N ASP A 69 -2.77 -14.35 11.95
CA ASP A 69 -1.37 -14.20 11.52
C ASP A 69 -1.20 -14.00 10.00
N CYS A 70 -2.29 -13.71 9.26
CA CYS A 70 -2.23 -13.48 7.82
C CYS A 70 -1.27 -12.34 7.44
N GLY A 71 -1.21 -11.28 8.24
CA GLY A 71 -0.25 -10.19 8.07
C GLY A 71 1.20 -10.63 8.29
N LEU A 72 1.45 -11.51 9.27
CA LEU A 72 2.78 -12.07 9.52
C LEU A 72 3.21 -12.99 8.37
N ALA A 73 2.29 -13.78 7.82
CA ALA A 73 2.53 -14.58 6.63
C ALA A 73 2.94 -13.70 5.45
N CYS A 74 2.25 -12.56 5.23
CA CYS A 74 2.65 -11.57 4.22
C CYS A 74 4.06 -11.04 4.41
N VAL A 75 4.45 -10.67 5.64
CA VAL A 75 5.82 -10.26 5.95
C VAL A 75 6.81 -11.39 5.67
N LEU A 76 6.50 -12.64 6.04
CA LEU A 76 7.40 -13.76 5.78
C LEU A 76 7.58 -14.05 4.28
N MET A 77 6.52 -13.90 3.46
CA MET A 77 6.63 -13.98 1.99
C MET A 77 7.63 -12.95 1.45
N VAL A 78 7.56 -11.72 1.96
CA VAL A 78 8.47 -10.62 1.58
C VAL A 78 9.90 -10.92 2.02
N LEU A 79 10.11 -11.31 3.27
CA LEU A 79 11.43 -11.65 3.79
C LEU A 79 12.10 -12.76 2.96
N ARG A 80 11.34 -13.80 2.60
CA ARG A 80 11.85 -14.88 1.75
C ARG A 80 12.17 -14.41 0.33
N ALA A 81 11.32 -13.57 -0.26
CA ALA A 81 11.57 -12.98 -1.57
C ALA A 81 12.83 -12.09 -1.57
N SER A 82 13.11 -11.41 -0.45
CA SER A 82 14.32 -10.62 -0.23
C SER A 82 15.55 -11.43 0.22
N GLY A 83 15.49 -12.77 0.19
CA GLY A 83 16.61 -13.65 0.54
C GLY A 83 16.83 -13.90 2.05
N ILE A 84 15.94 -13.40 2.91
CA ILE A 84 15.98 -13.60 4.37
C ILE A 84 15.22 -14.89 4.71
N ALA A 85 15.91 -16.03 4.62
CA ALA A 85 15.28 -17.36 4.74
C ALA A 85 15.22 -17.93 6.17
N SER A 86 15.91 -17.35 7.14
CA SER A 86 16.06 -17.94 8.49
C SER A 86 14.91 -17.64 9.45
N CYS A 87 13.99 -16.75 9.09
CA CYS A 87 12.89 -16.33 9.95
C CYS A 87 11.66 -17.24 9.79
N THR A 88 10.99 -17.55 10.89
CA THR A 88 9.75 -18.33 10.94
C THR A 88 8.54 -17.46 11.30
N LEU A 89 7.32 -18.01 11.19
CA LEU A 89 6.12 -17.31 11.63
C LEU A 89 6.11 -17.11 13.14
N GLU A 90 6.64 -18.08 13.87
CA GLU A 90 6.79 -18.05 15.32
C GLU A 90 7.74 -16.93 15.75
N ASP A 91 8.88 -16.76 15.05
CA ASP A 91 9.81 -15.64 15.31
C ASP A 91 9.13 -14.29 15.08
N LEU A 92 8.37 -14.16 13.98
CA LEU A 92 7.63 -12.92 13.68
C LEU A 92 6.56 -12.64 14.74
N ALA A 93 5.86 -13.66 15.20
CA ALA A 93 4.86 -13.55 16.26
C ALA A 93 5.49 -13.11 17.58
N GLU A 94 6.63 -13.70 17.96
CA GLU A 94 7.39 -13.32 19.15
C GLU A 94 7.87 -11.87 19.06
N ILE A 95 8.47 -11.49 17.92
CA ILE A 95 8.95 -10.12 17.68
C ILE A 95 7.80 -9.11 17.70
N CYS A 96 6.65 -9.43 17.11
CA CYS A 96 5.50 -8.54 17.04
C CYS A 96 4.81 -8.40 18.41
N SER A 97 4.87 -9.45 19.24
CA SER A 97 4.36 -9.47 20.62
C SER A 97 2.86 -9.10 20.73
N THR A 98 2.05 -9.41 19.72
CA THR A 98 0.59 -9.24 19.71
C THR A 98 -0.04 -10.24 18.75
N ASN A 99 -1.30 -10.62 19.00
CA ASN A 99 -2.12 -11.37 18.04
C ASN A 99 -3.17 -10.50 17.34
N SER A 100 -3.36 -9.24 17.77
CA SER A 100 -4.15 -8.25 17.02
C SER A 100 -3.24 -7.51 16.06
N ILE A 101 -3.02 -8.06 14.87
CA ILE A 101 -2.05 -7.53 13.91
C ILE A 101 -2.69 -6.42 13.07
N TRP A 102 -2.07 -5.24 13.07
CA TRP A 102 -2.42 -4.12 12.21
C TRP A 102 -1.30 -3.84 11.22
N THR A 103 -1.59 -3.16 10.11
CA THR A 103 -0.57 -2.93 9.08
C THR A 103 0.61 -2.09 9.56
N VAL A 104 0.41 -1.23 10.58
CA VAL A 104 1.53 -0.52 11.22
C VAL A 104 2.48 -1.49 11.92
N ASP A 105 1.98 -2.58 12.52
CA ASP A 105 2.82 -3.63 13.12
C ASP A 105 3.71 -4.28 12.05
N LEU A 106 3.16 -4.52 10.86
CA LEU A 106 3.91 -5.06 9.72
C LEU A 106 5.02 -4.10 9.25
N ALA A 107 4.76 -2.79 9.23
CA ALA A 107 5.78 -1.79 8.91
C ALA A 107 6.94 -1.80 9.92
N TYR A 108 6.64 -1.97 11.21
CA TYR A 108 7.66 -2.13 12.25
C TYR A 108 8.47 -3.43 12.08
N LEU A 109 7.83 -4.53 11.68
CA LEU A 109 8.54 -5.77 11.34
C LEU A 109 9.49 -5.56 10.16
N LEU A 110 9.00 -5.02 9.04
CA LEU A 110 9.82 -4.76 7.86
C LEU A 110 11.00 -3.83 8.19
N GLN A 111 10.75 -2.77 8.97
CA GLN A 111 11.81 -1.86 9.45
C GLN A 111 12.87 -2.59 10.27
N LYS A 112 12.48 -3.52 11.15
CA LYS A 112 13.40 -4.30 11.99
C LYS A 112 14.29 -5.24 11.18
N PHE A 113 13.80 -5.74 10.04
CA PHE A 113 14.56 -6.55 9.09
C PHE A 113 15.29 -5.71 8.03
N CYS A 114 15.30 -4.38 8.17
CA CYS A 114 15.93 -3.45 7.22
C CYS A 114 15.38 -3.59 5.78
N VAL A 115 14.12 -3.98 5.63
CA VAL A 115 13.44 -4.00 4.34
C VAL A 115 13.00 -2.57 4.01
N GLU A 116 13.31 -2.09 2.81
CA GLU A 116 12.87 -0.77 2.35
C GLU A 116 11.43 -0.82 1.85
N PHE A 117 10.60 0.11 2.31
CA PHE A 117 9.19 0.17 1.92
C PHE A 117 8.63 1.59 1.92
N SER A 118 7.53 1.77 1.21
CA SER A 118 6.64 2.92 1.28
C SER A 118 5.30 2.49 1.87
N TYR A 119 4.86 3.20 2.93
CA TYR A 119 3.60 2.92 3.62
C TYR A 119 2.57 4.00 3.30
N TYR A 120 1.49 3.60 2.61
CA TYR A 120 0.33 4.43 2.32
C TYR A 120 -0.90 3.99 3.11
N THR A 121 -1.64 4.96 3.65
CA THR A 121 -2.91 4.73 4.34
C THR A 121 -3.84 5.93 4.15
N ILE A 122 -5.15 5.74 4.29
CA ILE A 122 -6.12 6.84 4.38
C ILE A 122 -6.54 7.16 5.82
N THR A 123 -6.02 6.41 6.79
CA THR A 123 -6.35 6.56 8.21
C THR A 123 -5.08 6.45 9.05
N PHE A 124 -4.87 7.45 9.91
CA PHE A 124 -3.86 7.40 10.97
C PHE A 124 -4.48 6.80 12.23
N GLY A 125 -3.82 5.81 12.81
CA GLY A 125 -4.34 5.08 13.97
C GLY A 125 -5.34 3.97 13.61
N ALA A 126 -5.90 3.34 14.63
CA ALA A 126 -7.01 2.41 14.48
C ALA A 126 -8.33 3.20 14.29
N ASN A 127 -9.17 2.77 13.35
CA ASN A 127 -10.44 3.42 13.09
C ASN A 127 -11.48 3.01 14.17
N PRO A 128 -11.99 3.94 15.00
CA PRO A 128 -12.95 3.60 16.06
C PRO A 128 -14.29 3.07 15.51
N ASN A 129 -14.59 3.34 14.24
CA ASN A 129 -15.80 2.84 13.59
C ASN A 129 -15.77 1.31 13.35
N TYR A 130 -14.62 0.65 13.52
CA TYR A 130 -14.53 -0.82 13.45
C TYR A 130 -15.17 -1.54 14.65
N SER A 131 -15.70 -0.81 15.64
CA SER A 131 -16.47 -1.39 16.75
C SER A 131 -17.72 -2.14 16.29
N ILE A 132 -18.21 -1.86 15.07
CA ILE A 132 -19.36 -2.54 14.46
C ILE A 132 -19.00 -3.92 13.90
N GLU A 133 -17.72 -4.16 13.63
CA GLU A 133 -17.22 -5.39 13.06
C GLU A 133 -16.88 -6.37 14.19
N GLU A 134 -17.53 -7.54 14.19
CA GLU A 134 -17.36 -8.57 15.23
C GLU A 134 -15.87 -8.93 15.44
N PHE A 135 -15.12 -8.96 14.34
CA PHE A 135 -13.68 -9.27 14.33
C PHE A 135 -12.84 -8.33 15.20
N TYR A 136 -13.14 -7.01 15.21
CA TYR A 136 -12.35 -6.03 15.94
C TYR A 136 -12.87 -5.75 17.35
N LYS A 137 -14.16 -6.02 17.60
CA LYS A 137 -14.92 -5.51 18.74
C LYS A 137 -14.26 -5.75 20.11
N GLU A 138 -13.71 -6.94 20.34
CA GLU A 138 -13.15 -7.32 21.65
C GLU A 138 -11.84 -6.59 21.96
N GLN A 139 -10.92 -6.48 20.97
CA GLN A 139 -9.58 -5.92 21.16
C GLN A 139 -9.48 -4.42 20.83
N LEU A 140 -10.51 -3.85 20.18
CA LEU A 140 -10.48 -2.48 19.69
C LEU A 140 -10.14 -1.41 20.75
N PRO A 141 -10.62 -1.48 22.01
CA PRO A 141 -10.26 -0.47 23.02
C PRO A 141 -8.74 -0.40 23.29
N GLU A 142 -8.09 -1.56 23.35
CA GLU A 142 -6.65 -1.68 23.57
C GLU A 142 -5.88 -1.31 22.30
N ASP A 143 -6.38 -1.75 21.14
CA ASP A 143 -5.79 -1.43 19.83
C ASP A 143 -5.85 0.06 19.51
N LEU A 144 -6.92 0.77 19.88
CA LEU A 144 -7.01 2.23 19.70
C LEU A 144 -5.83 2.94 20.36
N VAL A 145 -5.43 2.51 21.57
CA VAL A 145 -4.30 3.10 22.29
C VAL A 145 -2.97 2.65 21.69
N ARG A 146 -2.81 1.33 21.45
CA ARG A 146 -1.55 0.75 20.97
C ARG A 146 -1.21 1.20 19.56
N VAL A 147 -2.17 1.08 18.63
CA VAL A 147 -1.97 1.43 17.22
C VAL A 147 -1.73 2.92 17.08
N ASP A 148 -2.48 3.78 17.77
CA ASP A 148 -2.21 5.22 17.79
C ASP A 148 -0.80 5.56 18.29
N LEU A 149 -0.34 4.88 19.34
CA LEU A 149 1.03 5.04 19.83
C LEU A 149 2.09 4.64 18.79
N LEU A 150 1.87 3.55 18.06
CA LEU A 150 2.76 3.10 16.98
C LEU A 150 2.81 4.13 15.85
N PHE A 151 1.68 4.67 15.42
CA PHE A 151 1.66 5.73 14.41
C PHE A 151 2.40 6.99 14.87
N ARG A 152 2.24 7.39 16.14
CA ARG A 152 2.98 8.55 16.71
C ARG A 152 4.49 8.33 16.75
N LYS A 153 4.94 7.10 17.05
CA LYS A 153 6.36 6.74 17.14
C LYS A 153 6.99 6.35 15.80
N ALA A 154 6.20 6.17 14.74
CA ALA A 154 6.66 5.65 13.46
C ALA A 154 7.83 6.45 12.89
N HIS A 155 7.70 7.78 12.84
CA HIS A 155 8.73 8.66 12.31
C HIS A 155 10.04 8.58 13.11
N GLU A 156 9.96 8.56 14.45
CA GLU A 156 11.13 8.38 15.33
C GLU A 156 11.79 7.01 15.14
N SER A 157 11.04 6.03 14.65
CA SER A 157 11.49 4.67 14.35
C SER A 157 12.00 4.50 12.90
N GLY A 158 12.08 5.58 12.12
CA GLY A 158 12.51 5.56 10.71
C GLY A 158 11.41 5.20 9.71
N ILE A 159 10.17 5.06 10.16
CA ILE A 159 9.03 4.66 9.32
C ILE A 159 8.31 5.89 8.80
N ILE A 160 8.31 6.08 7.48
CA ILE A 160 7.62 7.18 6.81
C ILE A 160 6.23 6.72 6.34
N ILE A 161 5.19 7.35 6.89
CA ILE A 161 3.79 7.04 6.58
C ILE A 161 3.18 8.16 5.76
N GLN A 162 2.65 7.82 4.58
CA GLN A 162 1.97 8.74 3.67
C GLN A 162 0.45 8.58 3.80
N CYS A 163 -0.21 9.61 4.32
CA CYS A 163 -1.67 9.61 4.44
C CYS A 163 -2.34 10.09 3.16
N ARG A 164 -2.50 9.17 2.20
CA ARG A 164 -3.20 9.38 0.94
C ARG A 164 -3.69 8.05 0.39
N SER A 165 -4.69 8.12 -0.49
CA SER A 165 -5.04 7.00 -1.35
C SER A 165 -3.97 6.78 -2.43
N VAL A 166 -3.80 5.52 -2.84
CA VAL A 166 -3.01 5.11 -4.00
C VAL A 166 -3.99 4.58 -5.04
N SER A 167 -3.90 5.08 -6.28
CA SER A 167 -4.81 4.64 -7.34
C SER A 167 -4.45 3.25 -7.85
N ILE A 168 -5.42 2.52 -8.41
CA ILE A 168 -5.15 1.24 -9.07
C ILE A 168 -4.09 1.39 -10.18
N HIS A 169 -4.13 2.49 -10.93
CA HIS A 169 -3.16 2.75 -11.99
C HIS A 169 -1.74 2.90 -11.44
N GLU A 170 -1.58 3.64 -10.34
CA GLU A 170 -0.29 3.80 -9.66
C GLU A 170 0.23 2.44 -9.13
N ILE A 171 -0.62 1.64 -8.49
CA ILE A 171 -0.27 0.29 -8.03
C ILE A 171 0.15 -0.59 -9.21
N SER A 172 -0.61 -0.59 -10.30
CA SER A 172 -0.31 -1.37 -11.51
C SER A 172 1.03 -0.98 -12.11
N CYS A 173 1.32 0.31 -12.26
CA CYS A 173 2.61 0.78 -12.77
C CYS A 173 3.79 0.30 -11.90
N LEU A 174 3.64 0.35 -10.58
CA LEU A 174 4.68 -0.07 -9.64
C LEU A 174 4.90 -1.59 -9.71
N LEU A 175 3.84 -2.39 -9.70
CA LEU A 175 3.95 -3.85 -9.80
C LEU A 175 4.50 -4.31 -11.16
N LEU A 176 4.07 -3.68 -12.26
CA LEU A 176 4.54 -4.01 -13.61
C LEU A 176 6.03 -3.65 -13.82
N SER A 177 6.60 -2.79 -12.99
CA SER A 177 8.05 -2.51 -13.05
C SER A 177 8.90 -3.72 -12.62
N GLY A 178 8.32 -4.70 -11.91
CA GLY A 178 9.02 -5.88 -11.40
C GLY A 178 9.87 -5.64 -10.16
N ASN A 179 9.93 -4.40 -9.65
CA ASN A 179 10.79 -4.01 -8.52
C ASN A 179 10.06 -3.98 -7.17
N TYR A 180 8.74 -4.17 -7.18
CA TYR A 180 7.89 -3.97 -6.02
C TYR A 180 7.09 -5.20 -5.64
N ILE A 181 7.00 -5.44 -4.34
CA ILE A 181 6.03 -6.35 -3.74
C ILE A 181 4.99 -5.50 -2.99
N ALA A 182 3.70 -5.79 -3.18
CA ALA A 182 2.61 -5.10 -2.50
C ALA A 182 2.01 -5.98 -1.40
N ILE A 183 1.94 -5.47 -0.17
CA ILE A 183 1.02 -5.97 0.86
C ILE A 183 -0.16 -5.00 0.90
N ALA A 184 -1.35 -5.49 0.54
CA ALA A 184 -2.58 -4.69 0.51
C ALA A 184 -3.61 -5.28 1.47
N LEU A 185 -4.20 -4.43 2.32
CA LEU A 185 -5.31 -4.82 3.18
C LEU A 185 -6.61 -4.84 2.39
N VAL A 186 -7.13 -6.03 2.09
CA VAL A 186 -8.33 -6.22 1.27
C VAL A 186 -9.53 -6.64 2.13
N ASP A 187 -10.72 -6.22 1.71
CA ASP A 187 -11.98 -6.78 2.19
C ASP A 187 -12.41 -7.87 1.22
N GLN A 188 -12.48 -9.11 1.71
CA GLN A 188 -12.76 -10.30 0.91
C GLN A 188 -14.12 -10.23 0.20
N ASP A 189 -15.14 -9.65 0.84
CA ASP A 189 -16.48 -9.54 0.26
C ASP A 189 -16.56 -8.42 -0.77
N LYS A 190 -15.69 -7.41 -0.62
CA LYS A 190 -15.56 -6.29 -1.55
C LYS A 190 -14.48 -6.48 -2.60
N LEU A 191 -13.84 -7.65 -2.69
CA LEU A 191 -12.72 -7.90 -3.63
C LEU A 191 -13.11 -7.78 -5.12
N ARG A 192 -14.39 -7.56 -5.42
CA ARG A 192 -14.91 -7.16 -6.74
C ARG A 192 -14.76 -5.67 -7.05
N SER A 193 -14.61 -4.82 -6.03
CA SER A 193 -14.38 -3.39 -6.11
C SER A 193 -13.19 -3.03 -5.22
N LEU A 194 -12.01 -2.96 -5.81
CA LEU A 194 -10.80 -2.55 -5.10
C LEU A 194 -10.94 -1.08 -4.65
N ILE A 195 -11.52 -0.82 -3.48
CA ILE A 195 -11.76 0.55 -2.98
C ILE A 195 -10.98 0.74 -1.67
N SER A 196 -9.93 1.57 -1.79
CA SER A 196 -9.11 2.19 -0.73
C SER A 196 -8.37 1.25 0.21
N PHE A 197 -7.05 1.13 -0.04
CA PHE A 197 -6.15 0.21 0.63
C PHE A 197 -5.24 0.91 1.62
N VAL A 198 -4.98 0.23 2.74
CA VAL A 198 -3.66 0.31 3.36
C VAL A 198 -2.70 -0.51 2.49
N LEU A 199 -1.62 0.12 2.03
CA LEU A 199 -0.67 -0.47 1.10
C LEU A 199 0.76 -0.27 1.61
N LEU A 200 1.48 -1.38 1.77
CA LEU A 200 2.94 -1.38 1.89
C LEU A 200 3.52 -1.78 0.54
N LEU A 201 4.28 -0.88 -0.08
CA LEU A 201 5.07 -1.15 -1.27
C LEU A 201 6.52 -1.39 -0.84
N ILE A 202 7.00 -2.59 -1.03
CA ILE A 202 8.36 -2.97 -0.66
C ILE A 202 9.25 -2.88 -1.89
N TYR A 203 10.39 -2.21 -1.75
CA TYR A 203 11.43 -2.12 -2.76
C TYR A 203 12.35 -3.33 -2.60
N SER A 204 12.62 -4.03 -3.68
CA SER A 204 13.75 -4.96 -3.71
C SER A 204 14.94 -4.24 -4.32
N LEU A 205 16.09 -4.37 -3.66
CA LEU A 205 17.41 -4.12 -4.24
C LEU A 205 17.75 -5.18 -5.29
#